data_AF-A0A382U350-F1
#
_entry.id   AF-A0A382U350-F1
#
_cell.length_a   1.000
_cell.length_b   1.000
_cell.length_c   1.000
_cell.angle_alpha   90.00
_cell.angle_beta   90.00
_cell.angle_gamma   90.00
#
_symmetry.space_group_name_H-M   'P 1'
#
loop_
_entity.id
_entity.type
_entity.pdbx_description
1 polymer ?
#
loop_
_entity_poly.entity_id
_entity_poly.type
_entity_poly.pdbx_seq_one_letter_code
_entity_poly.pdbx_strand_id
1 'polypeptide(L)' 'MSSDIRHDWTLDEVEGLYNKPLMDLVFDAAAIHRAYHDSTDIQKC' A
#
# COMPACT_ATOMS: atom_id res chain seq x y z
N MET A 1 5.10 1.13 -18.73
CA MET A 1 6.16 1.23 -17.71
C MET A 1 5.98 0.04 -16.80
N SER A 2 6.85 -0.97 -16.88
CA SER A 2 6.76 -2.16 -16.04
C SER A 2 6.97 -1.73 -14.59
N SER A 3 5.89 -1.61 -13.83
CA SER A 3 5.95 -1.40 -12.39
C SER A 3 6.46 -2.70 -11.78
N ASP A 4 7.74 -2.75 -11.46
CA ASP A 4 8.34 -3.93 -10.85
C ASP A 4 7.78 -4.06 -9.42
N ILE A 5 6.76 -4.90 -9.26
CA ILE A 5 6.17 -5.16 -7.95
C ILE A 5 7.22 -5.89 -7.14
N ARG A 6 7.59 -5.31 -6.00
CA ARG A 6 8.58 -5.87 -5.09
C ARG A 6 7.96 -6.98 -4.24
N HIS A 7 8.69 -8.08 -4.06
CA HIS A 7 8.23 -9.26 -3.29
C HIS A 7 9.17 -9.67 -2.14
N ASP A 8 10.29 -8.98 -1.93
CA ASP A 8 11.38 -9.34 -0.99
C ASP A 8 11.37 -8.52 0.32
N TRP A 9 10.19 -8.40 0.94
CA TRP A 9 10.05 -7.65 2.20
C TRP A 9 10.80 -8.28 3.36
N THR A 10 11.54 -7.46 4.09
CA THR A 10 12.16 -7.83 5.38
C THR A 10 11.24 -7.52 6.56
N LEU A 11 11.49 -8.16 7.69
CA LEU A 11 10.70 -7.94 8.91
C LEU A 11 10.81 -6.50 9.43
N ASP A 12 12.02 -5.93 9.42
CA ASP A 12 12.30 -4.57 9.87
C ASP A 12 11.53 -3.52 9.04
N GLU A 13 11.39 -3.74 7.73
CA GLU A 13 10.62 -2.84 6.86
C GLU A 13 9.12 -2.89 7.18
N VAL A 14 8.58 -4.07 7.44
CA VAL A 14 7.18 -4.24 7.83
C VAL A 14 6.93 -3.61 9.20
N GLU A 15 7.84 -3.81 10.17
CA GLU A 15 7.77 -3.17 11.47
C GLU A 15 7.81 -1.64 11.37
N GLY A 16 8.61 -1.09 10.46
CA GLY A 16 8.63 0.33 10.14
C GLY A 16 7.27 0.88 9.68
N LEU A 17 6.47 0.09 8.94
CA LEU A 17 5.10 0.48 8.57
C LEU A 17 4.16 0.51 9.77
N TYR A 18 4.23 -0.48 10.66
CA TYR A 18 3.40 -0.53 11.87
C TYR A 18 3.70 0.62 12.85
N ASN A 19 4.95 1.06 12.90
CA ASN A 19 5.37 2.17 13.76
C ASN A 19 5.15 3.56 13.15
N LYS A 20 4.61 3.65 11.93
CA LYS A 20 4.36 4.91 11.25
C LYS A 20 3.19 5.67 11.89
N PRO A 21 3.20 7.03 11.93
CA PRO A 21 2.02 7.79 12.32
C PRO A 21 0.81 7.40 11.47
N LEU A 22 -0.31 7.11 12.13
CA LEU A 22 -1.48 6.51 11.48
C LEU A 22 -1.97 7.31 10.26
N MET A 23 -1.99 8.64 10.36
CA MET A 23 -2.49 9.49 9.27
C MET A 23 -1.59 9.43 8.03
N ASP A 24 -0.28 9.35 8.22
CA ASP A 24 0.67 9.24 7.11
C ASP A 24 0.57 7.87 6.44
N LEU A 25 0.42 6.81 7.24
CA LEU A 25 0.20 5.45 6.73
C LEU A 25 -1.07 5.35 5.88
N VAL A 26 -2.18 5.91 6.36
CA VAL A 26 -3.46 5.90 5.64
C VAL A 26 -3.37 6.69 4.34
N PHE A 27 -2.71 7.86 4.36
CA PHE A 27 -2.51 8.68 3.17
C PHE A 27 -1.74 7.92 2.08
N ASP A 28 -0.61 7.31 2.45
CA ASP A 28 0.22 6.55 1.52
C ASP A 28 -0.50 5.31 0.98
N ALA A 29 -1.19 4.57 1.85
CA ALA A 29 -1.97 3.41 1.45
C ALA A 29 -3.05 3.78 0.43
N ALA A 30 -3.75 4.90 0.65
CA ALA A 30 -4.77 5.38 -0.28
C ALA A 30 -4.18 5.83 -1.62
N ALA A 31 -2.99 6.43 -1.63
CA ALA A 31 -2.29 6.81 -2.86
C ALA A 31 -1.88 5.57 -3.67
N ILE A 32 -1.31 4.55 -3.02
CA ILE A 32 -0.95 3.29 -3.67
C ILE A 32 -2.20 2.57 -4.18
N HIS A 33 -3.27 2.48 -3.39
CA HIS A 33 -4.51 1.84 -3.82
C HIS A 33 -5.07 2.47 -5.10
N ARG A 34 -5.14 3.81 -5.17
CA ARG A 34 -5.58 4.53 -6.39
C ARG A 34 -4.66 4.36 -7.60
N ALA A 35 -3.39 4.03 -7.40
CA ALA A 35 -2.45 3.80 -8.49
C ALA A 35 -2.68 2.46 -9.21
N TYR A 36 -3.26 1.47 -8.51
CA TYR A 36 -3.42 0.10 -9.02
C TYR A 36 -4.88 -0.38 -9.08
N HIS A 37 -5.81 0.32 -8.42
CA HIS A 37 -7.23 -0.05 -8.34
C HIS A 37 -8.13 1.15 -8.60
N ASP A 38 -9.33 0.88 -9.14
CA ASP A 38 -10.40 1.86 -9.17
C ASP A 38 -10.92 2.08 -7.75
N SER A 39 -10.74 3.29 -7.21
CA SER A 39 -11.17 3.65 -5.85
C SER A 39 -12.68 3.62 -5.63
N THR A 40 -13.48 3.57 -6.70
CA THR A 40 -14.94 3.52 -6.63
C THR A 40 -15.49 2.11 -6.78
N ASP A 41 -14.65 1.14 -7.15
CA ASP A 41 -15.04 -0.24 -7.35
C ASP A 41 -14.67 -1.12 -6.15
N ILE A 42 -15.53 -2.10 -5.87
CA ILE A 42 -15.34 -3.08 -4.80
C ILE A 42 -15.66 -4.46 -5.39
N GLN A 43 -14.74 -5.40 -5.27
CA GLN A 43 -14.97 -6.79 -5.71
C GLN A 43 -16.15 -7.41 -4.95
N LYS A 44 -17.19 -7.83 -5.68
CA LYS A 44 -18.37 -8.53 -5.16
C LYS A 44 -18.32 -10.01 -5.58
N CYS A 45 -18.89 -10.87 -4.74
CA CYS A 45 -18.99 -12.32 -4.97
C CYS A 45 -19.98 -12.66 -6.09
#